data_AF-A0A435FI63-F1
#
_entry.id   AF-A0A435FI63-F1
#
_cell.length_a   1.000
_cell.length_b   1.000
_cell.length_c   1.000
_cell.angle_alpha   90.00
_cell.angle_beta   90.00
_cell.angle_gamma   90.00
#
_symmetry.space_group_name_H-M   'P 1'
#
loop_
_entity.id
_entity.type
_entity.pdbx_description
1 polymer ?
#
loop_
_entity_poly.entity_id
_entity_poly.type
_entity_poly.pdbx_seq_one_letter_code
_entity_poly.pdbx_strand_id
1 'polypeptide(L)' 'MKHVDPQSPVSFRANITRLPQKGLPLVIEADAAQRAALAEEHGLISVESYRAELLVASWKRNGVKISG' A
#
# COMPACT_ATOMS: atom_id res chain seq x y z
N MET A 1 -17.58 6.80 16.00
CA MET A 1 -17.08 7.71 14.94
C MET A 1 -16.32 6.86 13.94
N LYS A 2 -16.72 6.84 12.66
CA LYS A 2 -15.96 6.13 11.62
C LYS A 2 -14.84 7.08 11.20
N HIS A 3 -13.58 6.72 11.47
CA HIS A 3 -12.44 7.40 10.85
C HIS A 3 -12.54 7.09 9.34
N VAL A 4 -12.92 8.10 8.56
CA VAL A 4 -12.68 8.07 7.12
C VAL A 4 -11.23 8.51 7.00
N ASP A 5 -10.32 7.55 7.12
CA ASP A 5 -8.94 7.80 6.76
C ASP A 5 -8.91 8.18 5.27
N PRO A 6 -8.36 9.35 4.90
CA PRO A 6 -8.25 9.73 3.50
C PRO A 6 -7.47 8.63 2.78
N GLN A 7 -8.11 8.01 1.78
CA GLN A 7 -7.50 6.95 1.02
C GLN A 7 -6.43 7.56 0.12
N SER A 8 -5.16 7.20 0.35
CA SER A 8 -4.08 7.67 -0.51
C SER A 8 -4.33 7.25 -1.97
N PRO A 9 -3.99 8.10 -2.96
CA PRO A 9 -4.01 7.78 -4.38
C PRO A 9 -3.26 6.50 -4.73
N VAL A 10 -2.27 6.15 -3.91
CA VAL A 10 -1.54 4.89 -3.98
C VAL A 10 -1.99 3.96 -2.85
N SER A 11 -3.09 3.22 -3.10
CA SER A 11 -3.64 2.24 -2.15
C SER A 11 -3.82 0.88 -2.83
N PHE A 12 -3.44 -0.20 -2.13
CA PHE A 12 -3.63 -1.57 -2.61
C PHE A 12 -4.48 -2.39 -1.65
N ARG A 13 -5.49 -3.10 -2.17
CA ARG A 13 -6.34 -4.01 -1.38
C ARG A 13 -5.78 -5.43 -1.45
N ALA A 14 -5.24 -5.91 -0.32
CA ALA A 14 -4.80 -7.29 -0.18
C ALA A 14 -5.87 -8.14 0.55
N ASN A 15 -6.19 -9.31 0.01
CA ASN A 15 -7.06 -10.27 0.68
C ASN A 15 -6.26 -11.10 1.68
N ILE A 16 -6.56 -10.95 2.98
CA ILE A 16 -5.83 -11.59 4.07
C ILE A 16 -6.41 -12.94 4.51
N THR A 17 -7.50 -13.40 3.90
CA THR A 17 -8.23 -14.62 4.32
C THR A 17 -7.40 -15.90 4.15
N ARG A 18 -6.49 -15.92 3.17
CA ARG A 18 -5.51 -17.00 2.95
C ARG A 18 -4.17 -16.41 2.58
N LEU A 19 -3.38 -16.06 3.59
CA LEU A 19 -1.97 -15.67 3.39
C LEU A 19 -1.09 -16.91 3.25
N PRO A 20 -0.17 -16.95 2.27
CA PRO A 20 0.85 -18.00 2.18
C PRO A 20 1.73 -18.02 3.42
N GLN A 21 2.24 -19.20 3.81
CA GLN A 21 3.15 -19.33 4.95
C GLN A 21 4.42 -18.48 4.83
N LYS A 22 4.91 -18.30 3.60
CA LYS A 22 6.09 -17.45 3.30
C LYS A 22 5.75 -15.96 3.20
N GLY A 23 4.49 -15.58 3.39
CA GLY A 23 3.96 -14.25 3.11
C GLY A 23 3.59 -14.06 1.64
N LEU A 24 2.80 -13.02 1.40
CA LEU A 24 2.42 -12.52 0.08
C LEU A 24 3.32 -11.33 -0.26
N PRO A 25 4.27 -11.47 -1.20
CA PRO A 25 5.00 -10.32 -1.71
C PRO A 25 4.04 -9.43 -2.51
N LEU A 26 4.09 -8.14 -2.22
CA LEU A 26 3.26 -7.11 -2.84
C LEU A 26 4.18 -6.00 -3.33
N VAL A 27 4.15 -5.74 -4.64
CA VAL A 27 4.82 -4.59 -5.24
C VAL A 27 3.73 -3.59 -5.64
N ILE A 28 3.83 -2.38 -5.12
CA ILE A 28 2.96 -1.27 -5.46
C ILE A 28 3.79 -0.33 -6.34
N GLU A 29 3.37 -0.16 -7.59
CA GLU A 29 3.93 0.83 -8.50
C GLU A 29 2.83 1.81 -8.87
N ALA A 30 3.09 3.11 -8.67
CA ALA A 30 2.11 4.14 -8.99
C ALA A 30 2.16 4.45 -10.49
N ASP A 31 1.00 4.40 -11.15
CA ASP A 31 0.87 4.87 -12.52
C ASP A 31 0.97 6.41 -12.62
N ALA A 32 0.96 6.95 -13.84
CA ALA A 32 1.14 8.39 -14.04
C ALA A 32 0.03 9.23 -13.37
N ALA A 33 -1.21 8.74 -13.32
CA ALA A 33 -2.33 9.43 -12.70
C ALA A 33 -2.20 9.41 -11.17
N GLN A 34 -1.82 8.27 -10.60
CA GLN A 34 -1.56 8.12 -9.17
C GLN A 34 -0.37 8.97 -8.71
N ARG A 35 0.69 9.08 -9.52
CA ARG A 35 1.84 9.95 -9.24
C ARG A 35 1.49 11.42 -9.28
N ALA A 36 0.67 11.86 -10.24
CA ALA A 36 0.19 13.24 -10.30
C ALA A 36 -0.68 13.58 -9.07
N ALA A 37 -1.64 12.71 -8.75
CA ALA A 37 -2.48 12.89 -7.55
C ALA A 37 -1.66 12.89 -6.26
N LEU A 38 -0.65 12.02 -6.15
CA LEU A 38 0.27 12.01 -5.02
C LEU A 38 1.09 13.30 -4.92
N ALA A 39 1.54 13.86 -6.06
CA ALA A 39 2.25 15.13 -6.08
C ALA A 39 1.34 16.28 -5.61
N GLU A 40 0.10 16.33 -6.09
CA GLU A 40 -0.89 17.33 -5.70
C GLU A 40 -1.23 17.26 -4.20
N GLU A 41 -1.50 16.07 -3.66
CA GLU A 41 -1.83 15.89 -2.24
C GLU A 41 -0.69 16.29 -1.29
N HIS A 42 0.56 16.08 -1.72
CA HIS A 42 1.74 16.37 -0.90
C HIS A 42 2.42 17.70 -1.23
N GLY A 43 1.88 18.50 -2.16
CA GLY A 43 2.46 19.79 -2.57
C GLY A 43 3.83 19.67 -3.25
N LEU A 44 4.08 18.56 -3.96
CA LEU A 44 5.31 18.31 -4.70
C LEU A 44 5.20 18.83 -6.14
N ILE A 45 6.34 19.16 -6.75
CA ILE A 45 6.40 19.57 -8.17
C ILE A 45 6.03 18.39 -9.08
N SER A 46 6.62 17.22 -8.85
CA SER A 46 6.30 15.99 -9.56
C SER A 46 6.75 14.78 -8.74
N VAL A 47 6.10 13.64 -8.97
CA VAL A 47 6.57 12.33 -8.51
C VAL A 47 7.03 11.54 -9.74
N GLU A 48 8.34 11.41 -9.91
CA GLU A 48 8.95 10.72 -11.06
C GLU A 48 8.73 9.20 -10.99
N SER A 49 8.97 8.62 -9.81
CA SER A 49 8.81 7.19 -9.56
C SER A 49 8.31 6.94 -8.15
N TYR A 50 7.35 6.05 -8.01
CA TYR A 50 6.91 5.55 -6.71
C TYR A 50 6.75 4.04 -6.79
N ARG A 51 7.60 3.33 -6.04
CA ARG A 51 7.59 1.88 -5.92
C ARG A 51 7.78 1.50 -4.46
N ALA A 52 6.88 0.67 -3.95
CA ALA A 52 6.98 0.10 -2.62
C ALA A 52 6.93 -1.43 -2.70
N GLU A 53 7.92 -2.09 -2.11
CA GLU A 53 8.00 -3.54 -2.02
C GLU A 53 7.67 -3.96 -0.60
N LEU A 54 6.56 -4.66 -0.45
CA LEU A 54 5.99 -5.03 0.84
C LEU A 54 5.84 -6.54 0.92
N LEU A 55 6.03 -7.08 2.11
CA LEU A 55 5.71 -8.46 2.45
C LEU A 55 4.56 -8.47 3.45
N VAL A 56 3.44 -9.08 3.04
CA VAL A 56 2.27 -9.26 3.89
C VAL A 56 2.28 -10.68 4.43
N ALA A 57 2.50 -10.85 5.72
CA ALA A 57 2.62 -12.16 6.37
C ALA A 57 1.61 -12.32 7.51
N SER A 58 1.20 -13.56 7.79
CA SER A 58 0.43 -13.87 8.99
C SER A 58 1.23 -13.55 10.25
N TRP A 59 0.60 -12.92 11.22
CA TRP A 59 1.15 -12.65 12.55
C TRP A 59 0.35 -13.41 13.62
N LYS A 60 0.78 -13.34 14.89
CA LYS A 60 0.13 -14.04 16.01
C LYS A 60 -1.39 -13.84 16.01
N ARG A 61 -2.13 -14.93 16.27
CA ARG A 61 -3.60 -15.00 16.19
C ARG A 61 -4.08 -14.66 14.78
N ASN A 62 -4.98 -13.67 14.65
CA ASN A 62 -5.50 -13.19 13.37
C ASN A 62 -4.78 -11.92 12.90
N GLY A 63 -3.57 -11.66 13.41
CA GLY A 63 -2.79 -10.49 13.06
C GLY A 63 -2.21 -10.61 11.65
N VAL A 64 -1.92 -9.46 11.06
CA VAL A 64 -1.17 -9.36 9.80
C VAL A 64 0.05 -8.47 10.06
N LYS A 65 1.22 -8.93 9.63
CA LYS A 65 2.45 -8.14 9.62
C LYS A 65 2.70 -7.65 8.21
N ILE A 66 2.96 -6.36 8.08
CA ILE A 66 3.45 -5.75 6.85
C ILE A 66 4.90 -5.33 7.12
N SER A 67 5.81 -5.67 6.21
CA SER A 67 7.22 -5.29 6.30
C SER A 67 7.76 -4.91 4.93
N GLY A 68 8.55 -3.85 4.87
CA GLY A 68 9.14 -3.27 3.67
C GLY A 68 9.67 -1.88 3.99
#